data_AF-A0A355QZT6-F1
#
_entry.id   AF-A0A355QZT6-F1
#
_cell.length_a   1.000
_cell.length_b   1.000
_cell.length_c   1.000
_cell.angle_alpha   90.00
_cell.angle_beta   90.00
_cell.angle_gamma   90.00
#
_symmetry.space_group_name_H-M   'P 1'
#
loop_
_entity.id
_entity.type
_entity.pdbx_description
1 polymer ?
#
loop_
_entity_poly.entity_id
_entity_poly.type
_entity_poly.pdbx_seq_one_letter_code
_entity_poly.pdbx_strand_id
1 'polypeptide(L)'
;MRFDLAHWQQVAAERYPNGLPKPYSDDPTQWIFHGHPQPATEPLQVAVARLLGYRWPAESDSEMELSDQARAWIARSAGLNALADDDGIVCLPPVRGEKAAADRLENLLEAAFGSDWTPQRRNQLLEQVGARSLDAWLRDKFFEQHCKLFHHRPFVWHVWDGLKDGFSALVNYHKLTRANLERLIYTYLGDWIRTQQHGVEQKLDGAAERLSYAQNLKARLEAILAGEAPYDIFVRWKPLAEQPIGWEPDLNDGVRLNIRPFMTAEVLRHNKKPKLNIEWKKDRGTDVPSAPWYTLGLQYGEKEGARINDHHLTLAAKKAART
;
A
#
# COMPACT_ATOMS: atom_id res chain seq x y z
N MET A 1 30.29 27.70 -16.05
CA MET A 1 30.28 27.04 -17.37
C MET A 1 29.16 27.64 -18.19
N ARG A 2 29.42 28.01 -19.45
CA ARG A 2 28.36 28.40 -20.41
C ARG A 2 27.85 27.14 -21.10
N PHE A 3 26.54 27.01 -21.22
CA PHE A 3 25.89 25.96 -22.00
C PHE A 3 26.18 26.19 -23.49
N ASP A 4 26.82 25.23 -24.17
CA ASP A 4 27.13 25.28 -25.60
C ASP A 4 26.05 24.54 -26.40
N LEU A 5 25.06 25.30 -26.86
CA LEU A 5 23.92 24.76 -27.59
C LEU A 5 24.31 24.06 -28.90
N ALA A 6 25.26 24.63 -29.65
CA ALA A 6 25.65 24.11 -30.96
C ALA A 6 26.33 22.74 -30.83
N HIS A 7 27.22 22.61 -29.85
CA HIS A 7 27.84 21.32 -29.52
C HIS A 7 26.78 20.25 -29.16
N TRP A 8 25.83 20.56 -28.27
CA TRP A 8 24.83 19.59 -27.85
C TRP A 8 23.82 19.24 -28.96
N GLN A 9 23.50 20.17 -29.85
CA GLN A 9 22.67 19.88 -31.04
C GLN A 9 23.36 18.92 -32.00
N GLN A 10 24.66 19.12 -32.26
CA GLN A 10 25.46 18.21 -33.09
C GLN A 10 25.51 16.81 -32.46
N VAL A 11 25.81 16.72 -31.16
CA VAL A 11 25.84 15.44 -30.44
C VAL A 11 24.49 14.73 -30.50
N ALA A 12 23.38 15.46 -30.36
CA ALA A 12 22.05 14.88 -30.47
C ALA A 12 21.74 14.36 -31.88
N ALA A 13 22.06 15.12 -32.93
CA ALA A 13 21.86 14.69 -34.32
C ALA A 13 22.72 13.47 -34.70
N GLU A 14 23.96 13.40 -34.23
CA GLU A 14 24.86 12.27 -34.50
C GLU A 14 24.44 11.00 -33.73
N ARG A 15 24.10 11.13 -32.44
CA ARG A 15 23.78 9.98 -31.59
C ARG A 15 22.33 9.51 -31.70
N TYR A 16 21.43 10.43 -32.01
CA TYR A 16 19.98 10.20 -32.04
C TYR A 16 19.38 10.76 -33.34
N PRO A 17 19.81 10.27 -34.52
CA PRO A 17 19.39 10.79 -35.82
C PRO A 17 17.88 10.67 -36.06
N ASN A 18 17.22 9.76 -35.34
CA ASN A 18 15.77 9.52 -35.40
C ASN A 18 15.04 9.99 -34.11
N GLY A 19 15.67 10.87 -33.32
CA GLY A 19 15.18 11.31 -32.01
C GLY A 19 15.65 10.41 -30.85
N LEU A 20 15.44 10.90 -29.63
CA LEU A 20 15.77 10.15 -28.42
C LEU A 20 14.92 8.87 -28.33
N PRO A 21 15.47 7.75 -27.82
CA PRO A 21 14.68 6.56 -27.55
C PRO A 21 13.51 6.92 -26.64
N LYS A 22 12.30 6.51 -27.05
CA LYS A 22 11.11 6.67 -26.20
C LYS A 22 11.31 5.89 -24.89
N PRO A 23 10.81 6.40 -23.76
CA PRO A 23 11.13 5.84 -22.45
C PRO A 23 10.47 4.47 -22.25
N TYR A 24 11.14 3.64 -21.46
CA TYR A 24 10.76 2.28 -21.06
C TYR A 24 11.36 2.00 -19.68
N SER A 25 10.64 1.26 -18.83
CA SER A 25 11.19 0.79 -17.56
C SER A 25 10.59 -0.55 -17.18
N ASP A 26 11.44 -1.44 -16.64
CA ASP A 26 11.06 -2.66 -15.93
C ASP A 26 11.07 -2.48 -14.39
N ASP A 27 11.48 -1.31 -13.91
CA ASP A 27 11.50 -0.97 -12.50
C ASP A 27 10.13 -0.44 -12.04
N PRO A 28 9.42 -1.15 -11.13
CA PRO A 28 8.08 -0.78 -10.68
C PRO A 28 8.02 0.49 -9.83
N THR A 29 9.15 1.06 -9.44
CA THR A 29 9.20 2.35 -8.75
C THR A 29 9.13 3.54 -9.71
N GLN A 30 9.29 3.31 -11.02
CA GLN A 30 9.24 4.34 -12.04
C GLN A 30 7.81 4.60 -12.53
N TRP A 31 7.47 5.87 -12.76
CA TRP A 31 6.14 6.28 -13.25
C TRP A 31 5.80 5.68 -14.63
N ILE A 32 6.82 5.47 -15.46
CA ILE A 32 6.74 4.91 -16.82
C ILE A 32 6.71 3.37 -16.86
N PHE A 33 6.69 2.69 -15.70
CA PHE A 33 6.65 1.24 -15.65
C PHE A 33 5.36 0.69 -16.28
N HIS A 34 5.51 -0.30 -17.15
CA HIS A 34 4.40 -0.88 -17.93
C HIS A 34 3.44 -1.74 -17.11
N GLY A 35 3.81 -2.09 -15.87
CA GLY A 35 2.94 -2.80 -14.93
C GLY A 35 2.94 -4.33 -15.06
N HIS A 36 3.71 -4.94 -15.96
CA HIS A 36 3.67 -6.38 -16.21
C HIS A 36 4.69 -7.15 -15.33
N PRO A 37 4.32 -8.27 -14.67
CA PRO A 37 5.26 -9.03 -13.83
C PRO A 37 6.45 -9.63 -14.57
N GLN A 38 6.23 -10.15 -15.78
CA GLN A 38 7.22 -10.99 -16.49
C GLN A 38 8.59 -10.33 -16.72
N PRO A 39 8.69 -9.10 -17.27
CA PRO A 39 9.98 -8.45 -17.46
C PRO A 39 10.41 -7.58 -16.27
N ALA A 40 9.58 -7.46 -15.22
CA ALA A 40 9.84 -6.54 -14.11
C ALA A 40 11.11 -6.91 -13.32
N THR A 41 11.76 -5.91 -12.73
CA THR A 41 12.88 -6.15 -11.81
C THR A 41 12.44 -6.79 -10.49
N GLU A 42 11.15 -6.66 -10.13
CA GLU A 42 10.55 -7.23 -8.91
C GLU A 42 9.24 -7.97 -9.22
N PRO A 43 9.27 -9.12 -9.94
CA PRO A 43 8.06 -9.75 -10.49
C PRO A 43 7.00 -10.12 -9.46
N LEU A 44 7.40 -10.65 -8.30
CA LEU A 44 6.46 -11.06 -7.25
C LEU A 44 5.75 -9.86 -6.63
N GLN A 45 6.45 -8.74 -6.43
CA GLN A 45 5.87 -7.49 -5.92
C GLN A 45 4.82 -6.95 -6.90
N VAL A 46 5.15 -6.97 -8.20
CA VAL A 46 4.23 -6.53 -9.25
C VAL A 46 3.00 -7.43 -9.33
N ALA A 47 3.18 -8.74 -9.25
CA ALA A 47 2.09 -9.71 -9.24
C ALA A 47 1.13 -9.50 -8.06
N VAL A 48 1.61 -9.20 -6.85
CA VAL A 48 0.75 -8.89 -5.70
C VAL A 48 -0.01 -7.58 -5.89
N ALA A 49 0.65 -6.52 -6.37
CA ALA A 49 -0.02 -5.25 -6.65
C ALA A 49 -1.14 -5.43 -7.69
N ARG A 50 -0.89 -6.20 -8.75
CA ARG A 50 -1.89 -6.59 -9.75
C ARG A 50 -3.03 -7.39 -9.17
N LEU A 51 -2.73 -8.38 -8.33
CA LEU A 51 -3.72 -9.19 -7.65
C LEU A 51 -4.66 -8.31 -6.80
N LEU A 52 -4.15 -7.22 -6.22
CA LEU A 52 -4.93 -6.25 -5.45
C LEU A 52 -5.58 -5.15 -6.30
N GLY A 53 -5.55 -5.30 -7.62
CA GLY A 53 -6.14 -4.38 -8.59
C GLY A 53 -5.44 -3.02 -8.70
N TYR A 54 -4.17 -2.92 -8.28
CA TYR A 54 -3.35 -1.75 -8.58
C TYR A 54 -2.90 -1.76 -10.05
N ARG A 55 -2.98 -0.59 -10.67
CA ARG A 55 -2.48 -0.33 -12.03
C ARG A 55 -1.52 0.84 -11.99
N TRP A 56 -0.41 0.73 -12.71
CA TRP A 56 0.58 1.78 -12.79
C TRP A 56 0.08 2.93 -13.67
N PRO A 57 0.56 4.17 -13.44
CA PRO A 57 0.09 5.34 -14.17
C PRO A 57 0.19 5.23 -15.70
N ALA A 58 1.26 4.61 -16.20
CA ALA A 58 1.49 4.36 -17.62
C ALA A 58 0.35 3.58 -18.31
N GLU A 59 -0.44 2.82 -17.55
CA GLU A 59 -1.55 2.03 -18.09
C GLU A 59 -2.83 2.84 -18.33
N SER A 60 -2.98 3.95 -17.61
CA SER A 60 -4.16 4.83 -17.71
C SER A 60 -3.89 6.10 -18.51
N ASP A 61 -2.63 6.50 -18.65
CA ASP A 61 -2.23 7.70 -19.38
C ASP A 61 -1.91 7.36 -20.84
N SER A 62 -2.88 7.60 -21.71
CA SER A 62 -2.72 7.43 -23.16
C SER A 62 -1.75 8.44 -23.77
N GLU A 63 -1.57 9.60 -23.16
CA GLU A 63 -0.73 10.69 -23.67
C GLU A 63 0.74 10.55 -23.24
N MET A 64 1.02 9.74 -22.22
CA MET A 64 2.38 9.46 -21.76
C MET A 64 3.27 8.98 -22.92
N GLU A 65 4.36 9.70 -23.17
CA GLU A 65 5.35 9.28 -24.15
C GLU A 65 6.01 7.99 -23.68
N LEU A 66 5.84 6.90 -24.42
CA LEU A 66 6.33 5.56 -24.08
C LEU A 66 6.80 4.83 -25.34
N SER A 67 7.76 3.92 -25.19
CA SER A 67 8.19 3.06 -26.29
C SER A 67 7.09 2.10 -26.74
N ASP A 68 7.17 1.63 -28.00
CA ASP A 68 6.23 0.64 -28.52
C ASP A 68 6.27 -0.66 -27.72
N GLN A 69 7.45 -0.99 -27.19
CA GLN A 69 7.63 -2.14 -26.28
C GLN A 69 6.88 -1.94 -24.95
N ALA A 70 6.94 -0.75 -24.33
CA ALA A 70 6.17 -0.46 -23.12
C ALA A 70 4.66 -0.56 -23.41
N ARG A 71 4.20 -0.01 -24.53
CA ARG A 71 2.80 -0.12 -24.98
C ARG A 71 2.35 -1.57 -25.17
N ALA A 72 3.20 -2.42 -25.76
CA ALA A 72 2.92 -3.84 -25.93
C ALA A 72 2.78 -4.57 -24.58
N TRP A 73 3.61 -4.25 -23.59
CA TRP A 73 3.49 -4.81 -22.24
C TRP A 73 2.24 -4.32 -21.50
N ILE A 74 1.90 -3.03 -21.61
CA ILE A 74 0.65 -2.48 -21.07
C ILE A 74 -0.56 -3.23 -21.63
N ALA A 75 -0.57 -3.48 -22.95
CA ALA A 75 -1.65 -4.23 -23.59
C ALA A 75 -1.76 -5.68 -23.07
N ARG A 76 -0.62 -6.36 -22.84
CA ARG A 76 -0.60 -7.71 -22.24
C ARG A 76 -1.09 -7.69 -20.79
N SER A 77 -0.69 -6.68 -20.03
CA SER A 77 -1.11 -6.50 -18.65
C SER A 77 -2.61 -6.38 -18.47
N ALA A 78 -3.32 -5.83 -19.46
CA ALA A 78 -4.77 -5.74 -19.43
C ALA A 78 -5.45 -7.11 -19.26
N GLY A 79 -4.86 -8.18 -19.80
CA GLY A 79 -5.36 -9.55 -19.64
C GLY A 79 -5.31 -10.08 -18.21
N LEU A 80 -4.45 -9.51 -17.35
CA LEU A 80 -4.32 -9.90 -15.94
C LEU A 80 -5.42 -9.28 -15.06
N ASN A 81 -6.13 -8.25 -15.54
CA ASN A 81 -7.15 -7.56 -14.76
C ASN A 81 -8.32 -8.49 -14.38
N ALA A 82 -8.58 -9.55 -15.13
CA ALA A 82 -9.61 -10.54 -14.81
C ALA A 82 -9.28 -11.37 -13.55
N LEU A 83 -8.01 -11.41 -13.14
CA LEU A 83 -7.54 -12.09 -11.93
C LEU A 83 -7.39 -11.14 -10.74
N ALA A 84 -7.55 -9.83 -10.97
CA ALA A 84 -7.46 -8.83 -9.93
C ALA A 84 -8.67 -8.86 -9.01
N ASP A 85 -8.41 -8.58 -7.75
CA ASP A 85 -9.39 -8.39 -6.72
C ASP A 85 -10.17 -7.08 -6.92
N ASP A 86 -11.48 -7.14 -6.74
CA ASP A 86 -12.39 -6.05 -7.07
C ASP A 86 -12.33 -4.93 -6.02
N ASP A 87 -12.37 -5.29 -4.74
CA ASP A 87 -12.32 -4.35 -3.62
C ASP A 87 -10.90 -4.04 -3.11
N GLY A 88 -9.91 -4.82 -3.55
CA GLY A 88 -8.51 -4.67 -3.17
C GLY A 88 -8.19 -5.26 -1.81
N ILE A 89 -8.92 -6.29 -1.35
CA ILE A 89 -8.72 -6.99 -0.08
C ILE A 89 -8.50 -8.48 -0.37
N VAL A 90 -7.26 -8.93 -0.17
CA VAL A 90 -6.91 -10.35 -0.37
C VAL A 90 -6.50 -10.95 0.96
N CYS A 91 -7.36 -11.81 1.52
CA CYS A 91 -7.04 -12.55 2.73
C CYS A 91 -5.96 -13.61 2.46
N LEU A 92 -4.96 -13.69 3.34
CA LEU A 92 -3.96 -14.76 3.29
C LEU A 92 -4.60 -16.13 3.55
N PRO A 93 -5.33 -16.34 4.68
CA PRO A 93 -6.12 -17.55 4.83
C PRO A 93 -7.35 -17.51 3.90
N PRO A 94 -7.89 -18.68 3.52
CA PRO A 94 -9.15 -18.75 2.79
C PRO A 94 -10.29 -18.25 3.70
N VAL A 95 -11.03 -17.26 3.21
CA VAL A 95 -12.13 -16.60 3.94
C VAL A 95 -13.28 -16.38 2.95
N ARG A 96 -14.53 -16.58 3.37
CA ARG A 96 -15.73 -16.40 2.53
C ARG A 96 -15.73 -17.18 1.20
N GLY A 97 -15.10 -18.36 1.18
CA GLY A 97 -15.01 -19.19 -0.02
C GLY A 97 -14.00 -18.70 -1.06
N GLU A 98 -13.28 -17.62 -0.79
CA GLU A 98 -12.14 -17.22 -1.60
C GLU A 98 -10.94 -18.15 -1.33
N LYS A 99 -10.16 -18.41 -2.38
CA LYS A 99 -8.90 -19.15 -2.26
C LYS A 99 -7.88 -18.35 -1.44
N ALA A 100 -6.93 -19.05 -0.81
CA ALA A 100 -5.83 -18.42 -0.12
C ALA A 100 -5.02 -17.49 -1.05
N ALA A 101 -4.45 -16.42 -0.50
CA ALA A 101 -3.69 -15.44 -1.28
C ALA A 101 -2.56 -16.07 -2.12
N ALA A 102 -1.88 -17.09 -1.59
CA ALA A 102 -0.80 -17.76 -2.28
C ALA A 102 -1.27 -18.48 -3.56
N ASP A 103 -2.44 -19.12 -3.52
CA ASP A 103 -3.02 -19.79 -4.69
C ASP A 103 -3.50 -18.78 -5.73
N ARG A 104 -4.11 -17.67 -5.27
CA ARG A 104 -4.53 -16.58 -6.15
C ARG A 104 -3.32 -15.95 -6.85
N LEU A 105 -2.21 -15.76 -6.12
CA LEU A 105 -0.95 -15.25 -6.64
C LEU A 105 -0.30 -16.22 -7.63
N GLU A 106 -0.28 -17.53 -7.35
CA GLU A 106 0.22 -18.55 -8.27
C GLU A 106 -0.54 -18.49 -9.61
N ASN A 107 -1.88 -18.46 -9.58
CA ASN A 107 -2.69 -18.37 -10.80
C ASN A 107 -2.38 -17.08 -11.61
N LEU A 108 -2.12 -15.96 -10.94
CA LEU A 108 -1.75 -14.72 -11.60
C LEU A 108 -0.37 -14.80 -12.25
N LEU A 109 0.60 -15.45 -11.58
CA LEU A 109 1.93 -15.67 -12.11
C LEU A 109 1.91 -16.63 -13.30
N GLU A 110 1.12 -17.70 -13.25
CA GLU A 110 0.86 -18.61 -14.37
C GLU A 110 0.35 -17.84 -15.60
N ALA A 111 -0.67 -16.99 -15.42
CA ALA A 111 -1.20 -16.17 -16.50
C ALA A 111 -0.20 -15.13 -17.03
N ALA A 112 0.60 -14.53 -16.15
CA ALA A 112 1.57 -13.50 -16.52
C ALA A 112 2.80 -14.06 -17.25
N PHE A 113 3.28 -15.24 -16.87
CA PHE A 113 4.47 -15.85 -17.48
C PHE A 113 4.13 -16.86 -18.59
N GLY A 114 2.89 -17.36 -18.65
CA GLY A 114 2.47 -18.35 -19.64
C GLY A 114 3.36 -19.59 -19.61
N SER A 115 3.89 -19.98 -20.77
CA SER A 115 4.81 -21.13 -20.88
C SER A 115 6.13 -20.97 -20.11
N ASP A 116 6.51 -19.73 -19.78
CA ASP A 116 7.73 -19.46 -19.01
C ASP A 116 7.52 -19.74 -17.51
N TRP A 117 6.27 -19.93 -17.06
CA TRP A 117 6.00 -20.36 -15.69
C TRP A 117 6.31 -21.84 -15.52
N THR A 118 7.44 -22.11 -14.88
CA THR A 118 7.93 -23.46 -14.59
C THR A 118 8.28 -23.57 -13.11
N PRO A 119 8.35 -24.79 -12.54
CA PRO A 119 8.83 -24.99 -11.17
C PRO A 119 10.21 -24.36 -10.93
N GLN A 120 11.10 -24.42 -11.93
CA GLN A 120 12.42 -23.80 -11.89
C GLN A 120 12.33 -22.27 -11.82
N ARG A 121 11.50 -21.64 -12.66
CA ARG A 121 11.27 -20.19 -12.64
C ARG A 121 10.68 -19.73 -11.31
N ARG A 122 9.68 -20.44 -10.79
CA ARG A 122 9.09 -20.16 -9.47
C ARG A 122 10.13 -20.25 -8.36
N ASN A 123 10.94 -21.31 -8.33
CA ASN A 123 11.99 -21.49 -7.33
C ASN A 123 13.05 -20.39 -7.40
N GLN A 124 13.43 -19.96 -8.61
CA GLN A 124 14.35 -18.84 -8.81
C GLN A 124 13.79 -17.53 -8.22
N LEU A 125 12.52 -17.20 -8.48
CA LEU A 125 11.88 -16.00 -7.92
C LEU A 125 11.78 -16.08 -6.39
N LEU A 126 11.46 -17.26 -5.85
CA LEU A 126 11.41 -17.49 -4.40
C LEU A 126 12.78 -17.35 -3.72
N GLU A 127 13.84 -17.83 -4.38
CA GLU A 127 15.22 -17.68 -3.90
C GLU A 127 15.63 -16.21 -3.83
N GLN A 128 15.30 -15.40 -4.85
CA GLN A 128 15.58 -13.96 -4.89
C GLN A 128 14.95 -13.20 -3.71
N VAL A 129 13.73 -13.57 -3.32
CA VAL A 129 13.06 -12.98 -2.15
C VAL A 129 13.37 -13.72 -0.84
N GLY A 130 14.22 -14.75 -0.89
CA GLY A 130 14.66 -15.55 0.23
C GLY A 130 13.54 -16.31 0.94
N ALA A 131 12.57 -16.87 0.21
CA ALA A 131 11.42 -17.58 0.74
C ALA A 131 11.34 -19.03 0.23
N ARG A 132 10.62 -19.89 0.96
CA ARG A 132 10.44 -21.31 0.61
C ARG A 132 9.18 -21.60 -0.21
N SER A 133 8.20 -20.70 -0.15
CA SER A 133 6.93 -20.78 -0.87
C SER A 133 6.32 -19.39 -0.99
N LEU A 134 5.33 -19.23 -1.88
CA LEU A 134 4.60 -17.96 -1.99
C LEU A 134 3.87 -17.62 -0.68
N ASP A 135 3.23 -18.60 -0.01
CA ASP A 135 2.60 -18.36 1.30
C ASP A 135 3.61 -17.86 2.34
N ALA A 136 4.76 -18.54 2.46
CA ALA A 136 5.81 -18.12 3.40
C ALA A 136 6.35 -16.73 3.06
N TRP A 137 6.48 -16.41 1.78
CA TRP A 137 6.89 -15.08 1.34
C TRP A 137 5.85 -14.02 1.72
N LEU A 138 4.58 -14.21 1.34
CA LEU A 138 3.47 -13.30 1.64
C LEU A 138 3.34 -13.05 3.15
N ARG A 139 3.46 -14.12 3.94
CA ARG A 139 3.34 -14.06 5.40
C ARG A 139 4.52 -13.34 6.05
N ASP A 140 5.76 -13.70 5.69
CA ASP A 140 6.92 -13.37 6.53
C ASP A 140 7.83 -12.28 5.95
N LYS A 141 7.76 -12.01 4.63
CA LYS A 141 8.75 -11.17 3.94
C LYS A 141 8.17 -10.10 3.04
N PHE A 142 7.02 -10.36 2.44
CA PHE A 142 6.41 -9.48 1.43
C PHE A 142 6.32 -8.04 1.93
N PHE A 143 5.69 -7.80 3.09
CA PHE A 143 5.42 -6.45 3.54
C PHE A 143 6.69 -5.65 3.84
N GLU A 144 7.70 -6.28 4.48
CA GLU A 144 8.99 -5.63 4.72
C GLU A 144 9.70 -5.26 3.42
N GLN A 145 9.73 -6.19 2.45
CA GLN A 145 10.33 -5.95 1.14
C GLN A 145 9.57 -4.88 0.35
N HIS A 146 8.24 -4.90 0.40
CA HIS A 146 7.37 -3.91 -0.22
C HIS A 146 7.61 -2.51 0.39
N CYS A 147 7.72 -2.43 1.71
CA CYS A 147 8.07 -1.19 2.40
C CYS A 147 9.44 -0.67 1.96
N LYS A 148 10.45 -1.53 1.82
CA LYS A 148 11.79 -1.12 1.38
C LYS A 148 11.80 -0.66 -0.08
N LEU A 149 11.15 -1.42 -0.97
CA LEU A 149 11.09 -1.16 -2.40
C LEU A 149 10.48 0.21 -2.69
N PHE A 150 9.38 0.55 -2.01
CA PHE A 150 8.68 1.83 -2.18
C PHE A 150 9.10 2.88 -1.14
N HIS A 151 10.38 2.88 -0.73
CA HIS A 151 10.99 3.90 0.12
C HIS A 151 10.21 4.25 1.41
N HIS A 152 9.69 3.22 2.07
CA HIS A 152 8.81 3.30 3.24
C HIS A 152 7.56 4.16 3.01
N ARG A 153 7.00 4.09 1.80
CA ARG A 153 5.66 4.57 1.41
C ARG A 153 4.90 3.44 0.73
N PRO A 154 4.68 2.30 1.44
CA PRO A 154 4.00 1.15 0.86
C PRO A 154 2.57 1.49 0.47
N PHE A 155 2.11 0.98 -0.66
CA PHE A 155 0.71 1.13 -1.09
C PHE A 155 -0.08 -0.19 -1.03
N VAL A 156 0.59 -1.31 -0.78
CA VAL A 156 -0.05 -2.53 -0.30
C VAL A 156 0.24 -2.66 1.19
N TRP A 157 -0.82 -2.70 2.00
CA TRP A 157 -0.72 -2.81 3.44
C TRP A 157 -1.04 -4.23 3.89
N HIS A 158 -0.21 -4.77 4.77
CA HIS A 158 -0.41 -6.09 5.35
C HIS A 158 -1.02 -5.94 6.74
N VAL A 159 -2.35 -6.06 6.82
CA VAL A 159 -3.12 -6.00 8.06
C VAL A 159 -3.19 -7.41 8.65
N TRP A 160 -2.95 -7.56 9.95
CA TRP A 160 -2.99 -8.87 10.61
C TRP A 160 -3.36 -8.74 12.09
N ASP A 161 -3.77 -9.86 12.68
CA ASP A 161 -4.20 -9.91 14.07
C ASP A 161 -3.04 -10.10 15.07
N GLY A 162 -1.83 -10.38 14.59
CA GLY A 162 -0.65 -10.61 15.41
C GLY A 162 -0.27 -12.10 15.55
N LEU A 163 -1.11 -13.01 15.08
CA LEU A 163 -0.87 -14.45 15.18
C LEU A 163 -0.39 -15.03 13.84
N LYS A 164 0.58 -15.95 13.88
CA LYS A 164 1.19 -16.51 12.67
C LYS A 164 0.20 -17.28 11.81
N ASP A 165 -0.72 -18.03 12.41
CA ASP A 165 -1.81 -18.78 11.76
C ASP A 165 -3.18 -18.09 11.92
N GLY A 166 -3.18 -16.81 12.32
CA GLY A 166 -4.38 -16.00 12.50
C GLY A 166 -4.89 -15.36 11.21
N PHE A 167 -5.77 -14.38 11.40
CA PHE A 167 -6.29 -13.55 10.32
C PHE A 167 -5.22 -12.61 9.79
N SER A 168 -5.16 -12.51 8.47
CA SER A 168 -4.26 -11.60 7.79
C SER A 168 -4.80 -11.26 6.41
N ALA A 169 -4.67 -10.01 5.99
CA ALA A 169 -5.06 -9.56 4.66
C ALA A 169 -4.05 -8.58 4.08
N LEU A 170 -3.87 -8.65 2.76
CA LEU A 170 -3.23 -7.60 1.98
C LEU A 170 -4.32 -6.64 1.48
N VAL A 171 -4.05 -5.35 1.59
CA VAL A 171 -5.03 -4.31 1.28
C VAL A 171 -4.40 -3.27 0.36
N ASN A 172 -5.07 -2.96 -0.74
CA ASN A 172 -4.69 -1.86 -1.62
C ASN A 172 -5.07 -0.52 -0.97
N TYR A 173 -4.09 0.24 -0.53
CA TYR A 173 -4.30 1.55 0.09
C TYR A 173 -5.13 2.50 -0.79
N HIS A 174 -4.93 2.48 -2.11
CA HIS A 174 -5.67 3.34 -3.02
C HIS A 174 -7.16 2.97 -3.15
N LYS A 175 -7.52 1.73 -2.82
CA LYS A 175 -8.91 1.25 -2.79
C LYS A 175 -9.49 1.22 -1.38
N LEU A 176 -8.71 1.49 -0.33
CA LEU A 176 -9.15 1.39 1.06
C LEU A 176 -10.01 2.60 1.45
N THR A 177 -11.21 2.67 0.88
CA THR A 177 -12.24 3.65 1.26
C THR A 177 -12.85 3.30 2.61
N ARG A 178 -13.70 4.19 3.15
CA ARG A 178 -14.55 3.88 4.31
C ARG A 178 -15.31 2.57 4.16
N ALA A 179 -16.00 2.40 3.02
CA ALA A 179 -16.78 1.20 2.74
C ALA A 179 -15.92 -0.06 2.65
N ASN A 180 -14.71 0.03 2.07
CA ASN A 180 -13.80 -1.11 2.01
C ASN A 180 -13.16 -1.43 3.36
N LEU A 181 -12.91 -0.43 4.22
CA LEU A 181 -12.51 -0.69 5.60
C LEU A 181 -13.65 -1.36 6.39
N GLU A 182 -14.90 -0.92 6.20
CA GLU A 182 -16.08 -1.59 6.77
C GLU A 182 -16.21 -3.03 6.27
N ARG A 183 -16.00 -3.30 4.98
CA ARG A 183 -15.92 -4.67 4.43
C ARG A 183 -14.82 -5.49 5.09
N LEU A 184 -13.61 -4.96 5.24
CA LEU A 184 -12.51 -5.65 5.91
C LEU A 184 -12.91 -6.08 7.33
N ILE A 185 -13.50 -5.17 8.10
CA ILE A 185 -13.89 -5.37 9.50
C ILE A 185 -15.07 -6.32 9.64
N TYR A 186 -16.17 -6.04 8.96
CA TYR A 186 -17.47 -6.67 9.22
C TYR A 186 -17.75 -7.86 8.31
N THR A 187 -17.13 -7.90 7.13
CA THR A 187 -17.34 -8.96 6.16
C THR A 187 -16.21 -10.00 6.23
N TYR A 188 -14.97 -9.62 5.97
CA TYR A 188 -13.84 -10.57 5.95
C TYR A 188 -13.44 -11.04 7.35
N LEU A 189 -13.04 -10.10 8.21
CA LEU A 189 -12.67 -10.43 9.58
C LEU A 189 -13.89 -10.92 10.38
N GLY A 190 -15.08 -10.39 10.11
CA GLY A 190 -16.34 -10.87 10.69
C GLY A 190 -16.63 -12.34 10.36
N ASP A 191 -16.35 -12.78 9.13
CA ASP A 191 -16.48 -14.19 8.73
C ASP A 191 -15.45 -15.08 9.43
N TRP A 192 -14.18 -14.66 9.45
CA TRP A 192 -13.13 -15.35 10.18
C TRP A 192 -13.48 -15.53 11.66
N ILE A 193 -13.97 -14.48 12.33
CA ILE A 193 -14.41 -14.54 13.73
C ILE A 193 -15.51 -15.58 13.92
N ARG A 194 -16.52 -15.63 13.04
CA ARG A 194 -17.58 -16.66 13.11
C ARG A 194 -17.02 -18.07 12.95
N THR A 195 -16.09 -18.27 12.02
CA THR A 195 -15.40 -19.56 11.85
C THR A 195 -14.66 -19.96 13.12
N GLN A 196 -13.93 -19.04 13.76
CA GLN A 196 -13.22 -19.35 15.01
C GLN A 196 -14.18 -19.59 16.18
N GLN A 197 -15.30 -18.86 16.27
CA GLN A 197 -16.36 -19.12 17.26
C GLN A 197 -16.89 -20.56 17.14
N HIS A 198 -17.21 -20.99 15.93
CA HIS A 198 -17.63 -22.37 15.70
C HIS A 198 -16.53 -23.39 16.04
N GLY A 199 -15.28 -23.07 15.73
CA GLY A 199 -14.14 -23.89 16.15
C GLY A 199 -14.01 -24.03 17.66
N VAL A 200 -14.32 -22.99 18.43
CA VAL A 200 -14.36 -23.04 19.90
C VAL A 200 -15.48 -23.97 20.38
N GLU A 201 -16.69 -23.87 19.80
CA GLU A 201 -17.81 -24.76 20.11
C GLU A 201 -17.46 -26.24 19.85
N GLN A 202 -16.76 -26.50 18.75
CA GLN A 202 -16.25 -27.83 18.39
C GLN A 202 -15.00 -28.26 19.17
N LYS A 203 -14.45 -27.41 20.05
CA LYS A 203 -13.20 -27.64 20.79
C LYS A 203 -12.00 -27.93 19.89
N LEU A 204 -11.93 -27.27 18.73
CA LEU A 204 -10.77 -27.32 17.85
C LEU A 204 -9.58 -26.61 18.51
N ASP A 205 -8.41 -27.23 18.37
CA ASP A 205 -7.17 -26.70 18.93
C ASP A 205 -6.82 -25.32 18.37
N GLY A 206 -6.36 -24.41 19.25
CA GLY A 206 -6.03 -23.02 18.94
C GLY A 206 -7.20 -22.10 18.55
N ALA A 207 -8.44 -22.58 18.46
CA ALA A 207 -9.58 -21.77 18.01
C ALA A 207 -9.90 -20.61 18.97
N ALA A 208 -9.80 -20.84 20.28
CA ALA A 208 -10.03 -19.80 21.28
C ALA A 208 -8.98 -18.68 21.21
N GLU A 209 -7.73 -19.04 20.95
CA GLU A 209 -6.65 -18.06 20.76
C GLU A 209 -6.90 -17.23 19.49
N ARG A 210 -7.09 -17.89 18.33
CA ARG A 210 -7.40 -17.22 17.06
C ARG A 210 -8.62 -16.29 17.17
N LEU A 211 -9.65 -16.71 17.89
CA LEU A 211 -10.83 -15.87 18.14
C LEU A 211 -10.48 -14.61 18.92
N SER A 212 -9.71 -14.73 20.00
CA SER A 212 -9.29 -13.59 20.84
C SER A 212 -8.47 -12.57 20.04
N TYR A 213 -7.46 -13.03 19.28
CA TYR A 213 -6.64 -12.15 18.44
C TYR A 213 -7.48 -11.48 17.34
N ALA A 214 -8.38 -12.21 16.68
CA ALA A 214 -9.26 -11.65 15.67
C ALA A 214 -10.22 -10.58 16.23
N GLN A 215 -10.79 -10.81 17.42
CA GLN A 215 -11.62 -9.82 18.11
C GLN A 215 -10.82 -8.56 18.50
N ASN A 216 -9.57 -8.74 18.94
CA ASN A 216 -8.69 -7.61 19.26
C ASN A 216 -8.37 -6.78 18.01
N LEU A 217 -8.07 -7.43 16.88
CA LEU A 217 -7.88 -6.75 15.59
C LEU A 217 -9.15 -5.99 15.19
N LYS A 218 -10.32 -6.61 15.31
CA LYS A 218 -11.61 -5.99 14.96
C LYS A 218 -11.80 -4.68 15.73
N ALA A 219 -11.63 -4.71 17.05
CA ALA A 219 -11.77 -3.52 17.89
C ALA A 219 -10.81 -2.39 17.50
N ARG A 220 -9.56 -2.71 17.16
CA ARG A 220 -8.56 -1.72 16.71
C ARG A 220 -8.91 -1.10 15.36
N LEU A 221 -9.36 -1.92 14.40
CA LEU A 221 -9.81 -1.43 13.10
C LEU A 221 -11.08 -0.58 13.21
N GLU A 222 -12.01 -0.92 14.12
CA GLU A 222 -13.18 -0.09 14.43
C GLU A 222 -12.79 1.27 15.02
N ALA A 223 -11.74 1.31 15.84
CA ALA A 223 -11.21 2.58 16.36
C ALA A 223 -10.61 3.46 15.25
N ILE A 224 -9.91 2.87 14.27
CA ILE A 224 -9.44 3.57 13.06
C ILE A 224 -10.63 4.07 12.22
N LEU A 225 -11.64 3.22 12.00
CA LEU A 225 -12.83 3.57 11.23
C LEU A 225 -13.58 4.76 11.84
N ALA A 226 -13.66 4.80 13.18
CA ALA A 226 -14.22 5.91 13.93
C ALA A 226 -13.35 7.17 13.84
N GLY A 227 -12.02 7.02 13.86
CA GLY A 227 -11.04 8.09 13.66
C GLY A 227 -11.00 9.11 14.80
N GLU A 228 -11.30 8.68 16.04
CA GLU A 228 -11.06 9.47 17.24
C GLU A 228 -9.56 9.47 17.58
N ALA A 229 -9.06 10.55 18.19
CA ALA A 229 -7.68 10.63 18.66
C ALA A 229 -7.37 9.42 19.58
N PRO A 230 -6.25 8.70 19.39
CA PRO A 230 -5.10 9.01 18.53
C PRO A 230 -5.14 8.32 17.14
N TYR A 231 -6.29 7.82 16.69
CA TYR A 231 -6.46 7.14 15.40
C TYR A 231 -6.97 8.07 14.29
N ASP A 232 -6.97 9.37 14.54
CA ASP A 232 -7.35 10.37 13.56
C ASP A 232 -6.23 10.60 12.52
N ILE A 233 -6.63 11.04 11.33
CA ILE A 233 -5.70 11.58 10.35
C ILE A 233 -5.58 13.09 10.59
N PHE A 234 -4.34 13.55 10.79
CA PHE A 234 -4.00 14.96 10.90
C PHE A 234 -3.18 15.41 9.69
N VAL A 235 -3.63 16.47 9.03
CA VAL A 235 -3.04 17.01 7.81
C VAL A 235 -2.68 18.47 8.02
N ARG A 236 -1.39 18.76 8.24
CA ARG A 236 -0.91 20.10 8.62
C ARG A 236 -1.23 21.21 7.60
N TRP A 237 -1.43 20.91 6.33
CA TRP A 237 -1.79 21.95 5.33
C TRP A 237 -3.29 22.19 5.19
N LYS A 238 -4.15 21.42 5.88
CA LYS A 238 -5.60 21.59 5.86
C LYS A 238 -6.07 22.35 7.11
N PRO A 239 -6.95 23.35 7.00
CA PRO A 239 -7.59 23.95 8.18
C PRO A 239 -8.45 22.93 8.94
N LEU A 240 -8.83 23.26 10.18
CA LEU A 240 -9.57 22.35 11.05
C LEU A 240 -10.87 21.81 10.41
N ALA A 241 -11.61 22.66 9.68
CA ALA A 241 -12.83 22.27 8.97
C ALA A 241 -12.61 21.23 7.85
N GLU A 242 -11.42 21.23 7.24
CA GLU A 242 -11.04 20.34 6.13
C GLU A 242 -10.32 19.07 6.61
N GLN A 243 -10.07 18.92 7.92
CA GLN A 243 -9.47 17.70 8.46
C GLN A 243 -10.39 16.49 8.24
N PRO A 244 -9.85 15.31 7.90
CA PRO A 244 -10.65 14.09 7.76
C PRO A 244 -11.39 13.70 9.06
N ILE A 245 -12.63 13.24 8.94
CA ILE A 245 -13.46 12.74 10.04
C ILE A 245 -13.67 11.25 9.83
N GLY A 246 -13.24 10.42 10.80
CA GLY A 246 -13.21 8.96 10.60
C GLY A 246 -12.19 8.54 9.54
N TRP A 247 -12.38 7.34 9.00
CA TRP A 247 -11.59 6.86 7.87
C TRP A 247 -12.10 7.41 6.54
N GLU A 248 -11.63 8.61 6.20
CA GLU A 248 -11.86 9.29 4.92
C GLU A 248 -10.54 9.92 4.40
N PRO A 249 -9.52 9.11 4.08
CA PRO A 249 -8.23 9.63 3.63
C PRO A 249 -8.35 10.31 2.25
N ASP A 250 -7.66 11.43 2.08
CA ASP A 250 -7.37 12.00 0.77
C ASP A 250 -6.03 11.45 0.29
N LEU A 251 -6.03 10.75 -0.86
CA LEU A 251 -4.83 10.11 -1.38
C LEU A 251 -3.71 11.12 -1.70
N ASN A 252 -4.07 12.36 -2.02
CA ASN A 252 -3.10 13.44 -2.30
C ASN A 252 -2.34 13.89 -1.06
N ASP A 253 -2.86 13.59 0.15
CA ASP A 253 -2.14 13.89 1.38
C ASP A 253 -0.92 12.97 1.60
N GLY A 254 -0.87 11.87 0.84
CA GLY A 254 0.24 10.93 0.78
C GLY A 254 0.19 9.85 1.85
N VAL A 255 0.79 8.70 1.52
CA VAL A 255 0.82 7.49 2.36
C VAL A 255 1.29 7.78 3.78
N ARG A 256 2.26 8.68 3.97
CA ARG A 256 2.81 9.02 5.30
C ARG A 256 1.72 9.45 6.27
N LEU A 257 0.78 10.30 5.86
CA LEU A 257 -0.26 10.78 6.76
C LEU A 257 -1.33 9.71 6.97
N ASN A 258 -1.76 9.08 5.88
CA ASN A 258 -2.91 8.17 5.91
C ASN A 258 -2.60 6.81 6.56
N ILE A 259 -1.34 6.38 6.62
CA ILE A 259 -0.96 5.13 7.30
C ILE A 259 -0.84 5.29 8.83
N ARG A 260 -0.84 6.53 9.36
CA ARG A 260 -0.61 6.80 10.80
C ARG A 260 -1.60 6.06 11.71
N PRO A 261 -2.91 6.06 11.48
CA PRO A 261 -3.85 5.35 12.36
C PRO A 261 -3.55 3.85 12.46
N PHE A 262 -3.17 3.23 11.34
CA PHE A 262 -2.83 1.80 11.27
C PHE A 262 -1.53 1.48 12.02
N MET A 263 -0.56 2.38 11.93
CA MET A 263 0.69 2.30 12.69
C MET A 263 0.45 2.47 14.19
N THR A 264 -0.32 3.50 14.58
CA THR A 264 -0.68 3.80 15.98
C THR A 264 -1.46 2.65 16.62
N ALA A 265 -2.40 2.05 15.89
CA ALA A 265 -3.19 0.91 16.37
C ALA A 265 -2.41 -0.41 16.33
N GLU A 266 -1.21 -0.43 15.76
CA GLU A 266 -0.35 -1.62 15.66
C GLU A 266 -0.99 -2.80 14.90
N VAL A 267 -1.81 -2.52 13.88
CA VAL A 267 -2.54 -3.55 13.10
C VAL A 267 -1.80 -4.03 11.85
N LEU A 268 -0.63 -3.46 11.55
CA LEU A 268 0.21 -3.84 10.42
C LEU A 268 1.24 -4.91 10.82
N ARG A 269 1.57 -5.83 9.90
CA ARG A 269 2.59 -6.88 10.10
C ARG A 269 3.93 -6.32 10.55
N HIS A 270 4.25 -5.11 10.09
CA HIS A 270 5.34 -4.29 10.60
C HIS A 270 4.84 -2.87 10.87
N ASN A 271 5.03 -2.41 12.09
CA ASN A 271 4.50 -1.14 12.58
C ASN A 271 5.58 -0.26 13.25
N LYS A 272 6.85 -0.67 13.18
CA LYS A 272 7.98 -0.02 13.86
C LYS A 272 9.24 -0.06 12.99
N LYS A 273 10.19 0.82 13.32
CA LYS A 273 11.55 0.80 12.75
C LYS A 273 12.29 -0.49 13.11
N PRO A 274 13.24 -0.94 12.27
CA PRO A 274 13.63 -0.38 10.97
C PRO A 274 12.73 -0.82 9.80
N LYS A 275 11.83 -1.80 10.02
CA LYS A 275 11.06 -2.46 8.96
C LYS A 275 10.06 -1.54 8.26
N LEU A 276 9.36 -0.69 9.03
CA LEU A 276 8.55 0.40 8.50
C LEU A 276 9.03 1.72 9.11
N ASN A 277 9.85 2.45 8.34
CA ASN A 277 10.54 3.65 8.80
C ASN A 277 9.77 4.92 8.42
N ILE A 278 8.62 5.11 9.05
CA ILE A 278 7.79 6.30 8.92
C ILE A 278 7.72 7.01 10.27
N GLU A 279 7.89 8.33 10.28
CA GLU A 279 7.79 9.17 11.47
C GLU A 279 6.97 10.43 11.20
N TRP A 280 6.30 10.93 12.23
CA TRP A 280 5.52 12.18 12.22
C TRP A 280 6.19 13.29 13.04
N LYS A 281 7.50 13.18 13.28
CA LYS A 281 8.30 14.23 13.92
C LYS A 281 8.17 15.56 13.16
N LYS A 282 8.64 16.63 13.80
CA LYS A 282 8.77 17.96 13.19
C LYS A 282 9.51 17.89 11.85
N ASP A 283 8.91 18.40 10.79
CA ASP A 283 9.55 18.49 9.48
C ASP A 283 10.50 19.70 9.40
N ARG A 284 11.46 19.64 8.47
CA ARG A 284 12.34 20.76 8.16
C ARG A 284 11.57 21.92 7.53
N GLY A 285 12.04 23.14 7.75
CA GLY A 285 11.47 24.37 7.20
C GLY A 285 10.61 25.13 8.20
N THR A 286 9.93 26.16 7.72
CA THR A 286 9.01 26.99 8.51
C THR A 286 7.81 27.30 7.64
N ASP A 287 6.61 27.15 8.20
CA ASP A 287 5.38 27.52 7.52
C ASP A 287 5.22 29.03 7.46
N VAL A 288 4.50 29.50 6.45
CA VAL A 288 4.13 30.91 6.31
C VAL A 288 3.01 31.27 7.29
N PRO A 289 2.86 32.55 7.67
CA PRO A 289 1.82 32.99 8.61
C PRO A 289 0.39 32.63 8.20
N SER A 290 0.12 32.46 6.90
CA SER A 290 -1.19 32.05 6.38
C SER A 290 -1.48 30.56 6.52
N ALA A 291 -0.52 29.74 6.96
CA ALA A 291 -0.73 28.31 7.12
C ALA A 291 -1.70 28.03 8.29
N PRO A 292 -2.62 27.05 8.16
CA PRO A 292 -3.70 26.88 9.14
C PRO A 292 -3.22 26.57 10.57
N TRP A 293 -2.04 25.97 10.69
CA TRP A 293 -1.45 25.53 11.96
C TRP A 293 -0.16 26.28 12.28
N TYR A 294 -0.03 27.54 11.82
CA TYR A 294 1.18 28.35 12.01
C TYR A 294 1.62 28.45 13.48
N THR A 295 0.69 28.60 14.42
CA THR A 295 1.00 28.74 15.84
C THR A 295 1.12 27.40 16.59
N LEU A 296 0.86 26.26 15.94
CA LEU A 296 0.84 24.93 16.58
C LEU A 296 2.17 24.58 17.25
N GLY A 297 3.29 25.03 16.70
CA GLY A 297 4.62 24.85 17.28
C GLY A 297 4.73 25.28 18.74
N LEU A 298 4.06 26.37 19.11
CA LEU A 298 4.12 26.93 20.48
C LEU A 298 3.61 25.93 21.54
N GLN A 299 2.65 25.07 21.18
CA GLN A 299 2.13 24.02 22.09
C GLN A 299 3.14 22.91 22.36
N TYR A 300 4.15 22.77 21.49
CA TYR A 300 5.20 21.75 21.57
C TYR A 300 6.55 22.32 22.00
N GLY A 301 6.58 23.55 22.54
CA GLY A 301 7.81 24.25 22.90
C GLY A 301 8.68 24.64 21.70
N GLU A 302 8.09 24.71 20.51
CA GLU A 302 8.74 25.10 19.27
C GLU A 302 8.29 26.51 18.85
N LYS A 303 8.96 27.09 17.86
CA LYS A 303 8.61 28.44 17.35
C LYS A 303 7.34 28.42 16.49
N GLU A 304 6.78 29.61 16.25
CA GLU A 304 5.77 29.80 15.20
C GLU A 304 6.29 29.36 13.82
N GLY A 305 5.39 28.77 13.04
CA GLY A 305 5.67 28.12 11.77
C GLY A 305 6.41 26.79 11.88
N ALA A 306 6.64 26.24 13.09
CA ALA A 306 7.20 24.90 13.21
C ALA A 306 6.23 23.84 12.64
N ARG A 307 6.76 22.97 11.77
CA ARG A 307 5.99 21.97 11.04
C ARG A 307 5.74 20.72 11.87
N ILE A 308 4.82 20.81 12.82
CA ILE A 308 4.43 19.69 13.69
C ILE A 308 3.49 18.75 12.92
N ASN A 309 3.84 17.47 12.80
CA ASN A 309 2.95 16.44 12.24
C ASN A 309 2.45 15.44 13.29
N ASP A 310 3.11 15.36 14.46
CA ASP A 310 2.73 14.47 15.56
C ASP A 310 1.66 15.13 16.44
N HIS A 311 0.55 15.47 15.81
CA HIS A 311 -0.58 16.15 16.43
C HIS A 311 -1.87 15.38 16.16
N HIS A 312 -2.78 15.37 17.13
CA HIS A 312 -4.05 14.65 17.05
C HIS A 312 -5.18 15.61 17.35
N LEU A 313 -6.28 15.45 16.63
CA LEU A 313 -7.48 16.26 16.77
C LEU A 313 -8.66 15.39 17.12
N THR A 314 -9.48 15.85 18.06
CA THR A 314 -10.69 15.12 18.46
C THR A 314 -11.76 15.20 17.37
N LEU A 315 -12.61 14.18 17.27
CA LEU A 315 -13.75 14.22 16.35
C LEU A 315 -14.70 15.38 16.67
N ALA A 316 -14.89 15.67 17.95
CA ALA A 316 -15.72 16.77 18.40
C ALA A 316 -15.22 18.12 17.85
N ALA A 317 -13.91 18.39 17.92
CA ALA A 317 -13.32 19.62 17.39
C ALA A 317 -13.48 19.73 15.87
N LYS A 318 -13.22 18.64 15.14
CA LYS A 318 -13.39 18.60 13.67
C LYS A 318 -14.84 18.84 13.25
N LYS A 319 -15.81 18.23 13.95
CA LYS A 319 -17.24 18.42 13.68
C LYS A 319 -17.69 19.84 13.96
N ALA A 320 -17.29 20.41 15.10
CA ALA A 320 -17.65 21.77 15.47
C ALA A 320 -17.14 22.81 14.45
N ALA A 321 -15.97 22.58 13.85
CA ALA A 321 -15.42 23.50 12.84
C ALA A 321 -16.09 23.42 11.46
N ARG A 322 -16.89 22.40 11.18
CA ARG A 322 -17.65 22.25 9.92
C ARG A 322 -19.08 22.80 10.02
N THR A 323 -19.52 23.16 11.22
CA THR A 323 -20.89 23.62 11.51
C THR A 323 -20.94 25.14 11.48
#